data_AF-A0A7V1DSQ0-F1
#
_entry.id   AF-A0A7V1DSQ0-F1
#
_cell.length_a   1.000
_cell.length_b   1.000
_cell.length_c   1.000
_cell.angle_alpha   90.00
_cell.angle_beta   90.00
_cell.angle_gamma   90.00
#
_symmetry.space_group_name_H-M   'P 1'
#
loop_
_entity.id
_entity.type
_entity.pdbx_description
1 polymer ?
#
loop_
_entity_poly.entity_id
_entity_poly.type
_entity_poly.pdbx_seq_one_letter_code
_entity_poly.pdbx_strand_id
1 'polypeptide(L)'
;MDWFQVLGTRRTGGEPGSGLGNVAERQTWFAARGRFRTGRGGGLVARVVGQYAFAVRRLVTVCGVWVASAVATSTLLPAPAYATVGSCFTQVSVGVGYTCGIRTDGTVACWGRNNYGQSTPPGGTFSQVSAGWYHACGVGTDGTVECWGDNSYGQSTPPGGTFTQVSGGAQHTCGIRTDGTVECWGANWAGQASPPGGTFTQVSAGAPQTCGIRRTDGSVECWGGFLVVGCRCDDGNACTEDSWGGTQCVYAPLPDGTACDDGNTCTVNDQCQSGTCQPGGFAPAGTSCDDGLYCNGTDTCDGSGTCLHSGDPCVGGAQCNQSCNEAQDNCFDPPGTPCDDGLVCTADSCDGAGSCLGTPLPSAQCPKGYVLLEAPSSAVATVEVRRNGQALGAVCGESVRLSRLAQVGGDAVVQTSDSYGLSLGVQARVGGACVTGGGTISLAASAQCVGGQGSPGAFGQVLSDCIGAADLADVRRGALMALPADQTFGAVTVASDTTVDVSGFGGVPVIDYQSLVVKPNKTLTIQGGGGTQAVVVRVAGDLRLRPGAKIVGAGMSGAPGSRILILVGNEAFLRRSSRVEGTVYALGEIEAGRSSGVEGALVSMTRIAL
;
A
#
# COMPACT_ATOMS: atom_id res chain seq x y z
N MET A 1 8.41 -6.36 40.31
CA MET A 1 9.01 -5.32 41.17
C MET A 1 9.16 -5.88 42.56
N ASP A 2 10.30 -5.63 43.18
CA ASP A 2 10.50 -5.85 44.60
C ASP A 2 11.26 -4.63 45.13
N TRP A 3 10.87 -4.17 46.33
CA TRP A 3 11.47 -3.10 47.14
C TRP A 3 11.58 -1.64 46.61
N PHE A 4 11.06 -0.73 47.45
CA PHE A 4 11.42 0.69 47.53
C PHE A 4 11.92 0.97 48.97
N GLN A 5 12.87 1.88 49.14
CA GLN A 5 13.08 2.62 50.39
C GLN A 5 13.14 4.13 50.14
N VAL A 6 13.04 4.91 51.21
CA VAL A 6 12.57 6.32 51.21
C VAL A 6 13.52 7.20 52.04
N LEU A 7 13.52 8.53 51.76
CA LEU A 7 13.83 9.72 52.60
C LEU A 7 14.83 10.67 51.87
N GLY A 8 14.73 12.02 51.91
CA GLY A 8 13.69 12.92 52.43
C GLY A 8 14.00 14.43 52.27
N THR A 9 12.95 15.26 52.16
CA THR A 9 12.82 16.72 52.53
C THR A 9 13.93 17.77 52.30
N ARG A 10 13.60 18.87 51.59
CA ARG A 10 13.32 20.23 52.16
C ARG A 10 12.80 21.25 51.10
N ARG A 11 12.21 22.37 51.55
CA ARG A 11 11.58 23.46 50.76
C ARG A 11 12.37 24.78 50.84
N THR A 12 12.31 25.59 49.77
CA THR A 12 12.24 27.08 49.66
C THR A 12 12.18 27.45 48.15
N GLY A 13 11.49 28.50 47.66
CA GLY A 13 10.47 29.39 48.25
C GLY A 13 10.36 30.76 47.51
N GLY A 14 9.19 31.13 46.99
CA GLY A 14 8.92 32.43 46.33
C GLY A 14 7.76 32.42 45.32
N GLU A 15 6.88 33.43 45.34
CA GLU A 15 5.66 33.57 44.50
C GLU A 15 5.83 34.66 43.38
N PRO A 16 4.78 35.25 42.74
CA PRO A 16 4.43 34.89 41.36
C PRO A 16 4.41 36.06 40.35
N GLY A 17 4.34 35.75 39.04
CA GLY A 17 4.22 36.75 37.98
C GLY A 17 3.52 36.22 36.72
N SER A 18 2.48 36.93 36.29
CA SER A 18 1.55 36.62 35.19
C SER A 18 2.16 36.46 33.79
N GLY A 19 1.64 35.52 32.99
CA GLY A 19 1.84 35.46 31.53
C GLY A 19 1.20 34.22 30.89
N LEU A 20 0.27 34.42 29.95
CA LEU A 20 -0.45 33.36 29.22
C LEU A 20 0.42 32.76 28.09
N GLY A 21 0.32 31.45 27.84
CA GLY A 21 0.79 30.85 26.58
C GLY A 21 1.20 29.37 26.63
N ASN A 22 0.42 28.54 25.93
CA ASN A 22 0.74 27.18 25.42
C ASN A 22 0.98 26.04 26.43
N VAL A 23 0.03 25.08 26.43
CA VAL A 23 0.16 23.79 27.09
C VAL A 23 1.04 22.87 26.26
N ALA A 24 2.26 22.61 26.73
CA ALA A 24 3.00 21.40 26.38
C ALA A 24 2.78 20.37 27.49
N GLU A 25 2.33 19.16 27.15
CA GLU A 25 2.14 18.09 28.12
C GLU A 25 3.47 17.69 28.77
N ARG A 26 3.68 18.14 30.01
CA ARG A 26 4.70 17.60 30.91
C ARG A 26 4.02 16.67 31.92
N GLN A 27 4.32 15.38 31.83
CA GLN A 27 3.89 14.41 32.83
C GLN A 27 4.34 14.83 34.22
N THR A 28 3.40 14.89 35.17
CA THR A 28 3.68 15.17 36.58
C THR A 28 3.02 14.12 37.48
N TRP A 29 3.83 13.50 38.32
CA TRP A 29 3.41 12.43 39.22
C TRP A 29 2.88 13.00 40.55
N PHE A 30 1.64 12.67 40.91
CA PHE A 30 1.10 12.97 42.24
C PHE A 30 1.27 11.76 43.19
N ALA A 31 2.02 11.95 44.28
CA ALA A 31 2.19 10.96 45.32
C ALA A 31 1.36 11.30 46.57
N ALA A 32 0.23 10.62 46.76
CA ALA A 32 -0.58 10.73 47.97
C ALA A 32 -0.07 9.78 49.07
N ARG A 33 0.19 10.30 50.28
CA ARG A 33 0.59 9.51 51.46
C ARG A 33 -0.61 9.25 52.38
N GLY A 34 -0.96 7.98 52.57
CA GLY A 34 -1.85 7.52 53.65
C GLY A 34 -1.20 6.37 54.43
N ARG A 35 -1.19 6.43 55.77
CA ARG A 35 -0.70 5.34 56.64
C ARG A 35 -1.87 4.54 57.19
N PHE A 36 -1.84 3.21 57.02
CA PHE A 36 -2.61 2.28 57.86
C PHE A 36 -1.66 1.45 58.73
N ARG A 37 -2.01 1.28 60.01
CA ARG A 37 -1.37 0.34 60.94
C ARG A 37 -2.09 -1.00 60.85
N THR A 38 -1.35 -2.10 60.74
CA THR A 38 -1.90 -3.46 60.84
C THR A 38 -1.65 -4.07 62.22
N GLY A 39 -2.66 -4.72 62.78
CA GLY A 39 -2.53 -5.59 63.95
C GLY A 39 -2.14 -7.02 63.54
N ARG A 40 -1.57 -7.79 64.46
CA ARG A 40 -1.07 -9.15 64.24
C ARG A 40 -2.16 -10.14 63.76
N GLY A 41 -1.78 -11.00 62.81
CA GLY A 41 -2.37 -12.35 62.65
C GLY A 41 -2.98 -12.64 61.27
N GLY A 42 -2.39 -13.62 60.56
CA GLY A 42 -2.95 -14.19 59.32
C GLY A 42 -2.31 -13.62 58.04
N GLY A 43 -1.39 -14.39 57.43
CA GLY A 43 -0.87 -14.09 56.10
C GLY A 43 -1.84 -14.57 55.02
N LEU A 44 -2.20 -13.69 54.09
CA LEU A 44 -3.01 -14.04 52.91
C LEU A 44 -2.48 -13.24 51.72
N VAL A 45 -1.81 -13.92 50.78
CA VAL A 45 -1.20 -13.28 49.61
C VAL A 45 -2.27 -13.13 48.53
N ALA A 46 -2.88 -11.95 48.46
CA ALA A 46 -3.76 -11.57 47.36
C ALA A 46 -2.97 -10.75 46.32
N ARG A 47 -2.78 -11.30 45.11
CA ARG A 47 -2.38 -10.50 43.94
C ARG A 47 -3.64 -9.83 43.38
N VAL A 48 -3.66 -8.50 43.35
CA VAL A 48 -4.74 -7.72 42.72
C VAL A 48 -4.42 -7.52 41.24
N VAL A 49 -5.38 -7.85 40.38
CA VAL A 49 -5.41 -7.49 38.96
C VAL A 49 -6.80 -6.94 38.66
N GLY A 50 -6.93 -5.64 38.41
CA GLY A 50 -8.21 -4.98 38.08
C GLY A 50 -9.09 -4.57 39.27
N GLN A 51 -10.12 -3.74 38.99
CA GLN A 51 -10.98 -3.06 39.97
C GLN A 51 -12.10 -3.92 40.60
N TYR A 52 -11.88 -5.22 40.82
CA TYR A 52 -12.90 -6.09 41.44
C TYR A 52 -12.38 -6.72 42.75
N ALA A 53 -13.03 -6.38 43.86
CA ALA A 53 -12.71 -6.92 45.19
C ALA A 53 -13.76 -7.96 45.62
N PHE A 54 -13.45 -9.25 45.47
CA PHE A 54 -14.29 -10.33 45.97
C PHE A 54 -14.02 -10.60 47.46
N ALA A 55 -15.02 -10.41 48.32
CA ALA A 55 -14.91 -10.59 49.76
C ALA A 55 -15.71 -11.82 50.24
N VAL A 56 -15.07 -12.99 50.29
CA VAL A 56 -15.66 -14.19 50.93
C VAL A 56 -15.55 -14.07 52.44
N ARG A 57 -16.61 -13.63 53.11
CA ARG A 57 -16.68 -13.55 54.58
C ARG A 57 -17.30 -14.81 55.18
N ARG A 58 -16.42 -15.68 55.72
CA ARG A 58 -16.71 -16.78 56.68
C ARG A 58 -17.76 -17.82 56.25
N LEU A 59 -17.30 -19.04 55.95
CA LEU A 59 -18.12 -20.24 56.17
C LEU A 59 -18.14 -20.53 57.69
N VAL A 60 -19.34 -20.46 58.27
CA VAL A 60 -19.61 -20.97 59.62
C VAL A 60 -19.99 -22.44 59.49
N THR A 61 -19.29 -23.32 60.21
CA THR A 61 -19.62 -24.76 60.22
C THR A 61 -20.82 -25.02 61.12
N VAL A 62 -21.99 -25.26 60.53
CA VAL A 62 -23.11 -25.96 61.16
C VAL A 62 -23.60 -27.04 60.19
N CYS A 63 -24.03 -28.18 60.72
CA CYS A 63 -24.30 -29.39 59.97
C CYS A 63 -25.37 -29.23 58.87
N GLY A 64 -25.05 -29.73 57.67
CA GLY A 64 -26.06 -30.36 56.81
C GLY A 64 -26.67 -29.52 55.68
N VAL A 65 -26.02 -29.55 54.52
CA VAL A 65 -26.65 -29.84 53.21
C VAL A 65 -27.42 -28.72 52.44
N TRP A 66 -26.96 -28.53 51.18
CA TRP A 66 -27.61 -28.01 49.95
C TRP A 66 -27.75 -26.50 49.59
N VAL A 67 -27.42 -26.27 48.31
CA VAL A 67 -27.83 -25.21 47.34
C VAL A 67 -27.56 -23.73 47.67
N ALA A 68 -26.69 -23.12 46.86
CA ALA A 68 -26.53 -21.67 46.77
C ALA A 68 -27.38 -21.09 45.63
N SER A 69 -28.54 -20.52 45.96
CA SER A 69 -29.27 -19.59 45.09
C SER A 69 -29.08 -18.17 45.62
N ALA A 70 -28.34 -17.34 44.91
CA ALA A 70 -28.14 -15.93 45.28
C ALA A 70 -29.20 -15.05 44.58
N VAL A 71 -30.20 -14.61 45.34
CA VAL A 71 -31.13 -13.55 44.91
C VAL A 71 -30.59 -12.20 45.38
N ALA A 72 -30.22 -11.33 44.44
CA ALA A 72 -29.84 -9.95 44.73
C ALA A 72 -30.99 -8.99 44.38
N THR A 73 -31.75 -8.57 45.40
CA THR A 73 -32.75 -7.50 45.25
C THR A 73 -32.05 -6.14 45.21
N SER A 74 -31.82 -5.62 44.01
CA SER A 74 -31.29 -4.27 43.80
C SER A 74 -32.39 -3.22 43.86
N THR A 75 -32.52 -2.53 44.99
CA THR A 75 -33.35 -1.31 45.09
C THR A 75 -32.69 -0.19 44.29
N LEU A 76 -33.21 0.11 43.11
CA LEU A 76 -32.76 1.24 42.29
C LEU A 76 -33.18 2.56 42.92
N LEU A 77 -32.20 3.35 43.36
CA LEU A 77 -32.39 4.80 43.47
C LEU A 77 -32.42 5.40 42.06
N PRO A 78 -33.25 6.44 41.79
CA PRO A 78 -33.25 7.08 40.48
C PRO A 78 -31.89 7.73 40.21
N ALA A 79 -31.24 7.33 39.10
CA ALA A 79 -30.00 7.95 38.66
C ALA A 79 -30.25 9.41 38.23
N PRO A 80 -29.30 10.33 38.44
CA PRO A 80 -29.43 11.71 37.97
C PRO A 80 -29.46 11.73 36.44
N ALA A 81 -30.47 12.39 35.88
CA ALA A 81 -30.59 12.60 34.45
C ALA A 81 -29.52 13.62 33.98
N TYR A 82 -28.39 13.12 33.49
CA TYR A 82 -27.44 13.90 32.70
C TYR A 82 -27.83 13.80 31.22
N ALA A 83 -28.24 14.91 30.63
CA ALA A 83 -28.51 15.01 29.20
C ALA A 83 -27.33 15.69 28.49
N THR A 84 -26.88 15.08 27.37
CA THR A 84 -26.13 15.70 26.24
C THR A 84 -24.70 16.20 26.53
N VAL A 85 -23.67 16.07 25.67
CA VAL A 85 -23.45 15.44 24.34
C VAL A 85 -22.06 14.75 24.37
N GLY A 86 -21.85 13.59 23.71
CA GLY A 86 -20.50 13.02 23.59
C GLY A 86 -20.36 11.64 22.94
N SER A 87 -20.27 11.61 21.60
CA SER A 87 -19.60 10.57 20.80
C SER A 87 -19.95 9.08 21.04
N CYS A 88 -21.23 8.72 21.17
CA CYS A 88 -21.68 7.35 20.88
C CYS A 88 -22.00 7.21 19.38
N PHE A 89 -21.73 6.04 18.80
CA PHE A 89 -22.08 5.73 17.41
C PHE A 89 -23.38 4.90 17.35
N THR A 90 -24.27 5.24 16.40
CA THR A 90 -25.52 4.52 16.10
C THR A 90 -25.35 3.51 14.98
N GLN A 91 -24.43 3.78 14.04
CA GLN A 91 -24.05 2.88 12.95
C GLN A 91 -22.54 2.98 12.71
N VAL A 92 -21.93 1.87 12.29
CA VAL A 92 -20.56 1.82 11.75
C VAL A 92 -20.55 1.03 10.44
N SER A 93 -19.67 1.41 9.52
CA SER A 93 -19.41 0.71 8.26
C SER A 93 -17.90 0.69 7.99
N VAL A 94 -17.39 -0.42 7.48
CA VAL A 94 -15.96 -0.68 7.29
C VAL A 94 -15.65 -0.82 5.80
N GLY A 95 -14.58 -0.15 5.36
CA GLY A 95 -14.06 -0.21 3.99
C GLY A 95 -12.61 -0.72 3.96
N VAL A 96 -11.93 -0.59 2.82
CA VAL A 96 -10.56 -1.12 2.67
C VAL A 96 -9.53 -0.22 3.37
N GLY A 97 -9.25 -0.55 4.64
CA GLY A 97 -8.28 0.14 5.49
C GLY A 97 -8.82 1.41 6.17
N TYR A 98 -10.12 1.65 6.12
CA TYR A 98 -10.77 2.76 6.83
C TYR A 98 -12.15 2.37 7.37
N THR A 99 -12.71 3.20 8.22
CA THR A 99 -14.02 2.98 8.87
C THR A 99 -14.76 4.30 8.96
N CYS A 100 -16.06 4.27 8.74
CA CYS A 100 -16.98 5.38 8.97
C CYS A 100 -18.04 4.98 10.00
N GLY A 101 -18.61 5.97 10.71
CA GLY A 101 -19.74 5.74 11.59
C GLY A 101 -20.55 7.00 11.83
N ILE A 102 -21.86 6.82 12.03
CA ILE A 102 -22.80 7.89 12.38
C ILE A 102 -22.85 8.01 13.90
N ARG A 103 -22.71 9.23 14.42
CA ARG A 103 -22.86 9.56 15.84
C ARG A 103 -24.34 9.67 16.21
N THR A 104 -24.65 9.65 17.51
CA THR A 104 -26.01 9.89 18.03
C THR A 104 -26.62 11.26 17.68
N ASP A 105 -25.82 12.20 17.16
CA ASP A 105 -26.27 13.51 16.65
C ASP A 105 -26.48 13.53 15.11
N GLY A 106 -26.33 12.38 14.44
CA GLY A 106 -26.45 12.24 12.98
C GLY A 106 -25.18 12.59 12.20
N THR A 107 -24.15 13.16 12.83
CA THR A 107 -22.90 13.51 12.12
C THR A 107 -22.05 12.26 11.85
N VAL A 108 -21.38 12.21 10.71
CA VAL A 108 -20.44 11.13 10.38
C VAL A 108 -19.05 11.42 10.96
N ALA A 109 -18.36 10.35 11.36
CA ALA A 109 -16.92 10.34 11.61
C ALA A 109 -16.31 9.23 10.77
N CYS A 110 -15.18 9.49 10.11
CA CYS A 110 -14.40 8.43 9.47
C CYS A 110 -12.93 8.50 9.93
N TRP A 111 -12.24 7.36 9.91
CA TRP A 111 -10.85 7.23 10.33
C TRP A 111 -10.15 6.06 9.63
N GLY A 112 -8.83 6.15 9.48
CA GLY A 112 -8.00 5.17 8.78
C GLY A 112 -7.41 5.74 7.49
N ARG A 113 -7.32 4.91 6.45
CA ARG A 113 -6.79 5.27 5.13
C ARG A 113 -7.57 6.44 4.53
N ASN A 114 -6.86 7.44 4.01
CA ASN A 114 -7.45 8.68 3.47
C ASN A 114 -6.83 9.14 2.13
N ASN A 115 -6.14 8.25 1.40
CA ASN A 115 -5.42 8.60 0.16
C ASN A 115 -6.32 9.24 -0.92
N TYR A 116 -7.63 8.99 -0.89
CA TYR A 116 -8.61 9.50 -1.84
C TYR A 116 -9.62 10.46 -1.17
N GLY A 117 -9.41 10.83 0.10
CA GLY A 117 -10.38 11.61 0.88
C GLY A 117 -11.51 10.79 1.51
N GLN A 118 -11.49 9.45 1.43
CA GLN A 118 -12.58 8.58 1.91
C GLN A 118 -12.83 8.63 3.43
N SER A 119 -11.83 9.03 4.22
CA SER A 119 -11.97 9.29 5.65
C SER A 119 -12.33 10.76 5.97
N THR A 120 -12.71 11.55 4.96
CA THR A 120 -13.03 12.98 5.08
C THR A 120 -14.50 13.22 4.72
N PRO A 121 -15.45 12.84 5.59
CA PRO A 121 -16.87 12.93 5.29
C PRO A 121 -17.33 14.39 5.13
N PRO A 122 -18.32 14.66 4.25
CA PRO A 122 -18.94 15.96 4.14
C PRO A 122 -19.67 16.35 5.45
N GLY A 123 -19.90 17.65 5.62
CA GLY A 123 -20.69 18.16 6.73
C GLY A 123 -22.19 17.95 6.49
N GLY A 124 -22.91 17.48 7.50
CA GLY A 124 -24.34 17.21 7.39
C GLY A 124 -24.81 16.21 8.44
N THR A 125 -26.06 15.77 8.31
CA THR A 125 -26.66 14.72 9.14
C THR A 125 -27.16 13.57 8.29
N PHE A 126 -26.71 12.36 8.61
CA PHE A 126 -26.94 11.15 7.85
C PHE A 126 -27.79 10.16 8.65
N SER A 127 -28.70 9.48 7.94
CA SER A 127 -29.51 8.39 8.47
C SER A 127 -28.84 7.03 8.26
N GLN A 128 -28.01 6.90 7.23
CA GLN A 128 -27.21 5.71 6.94
C GLN A 128 -25.85 6.09 6.32
N VAL A 129 -24.80 5.30 6.60
CA VAL A 129 -23.49 5.36 5.94
C VAL A 129 -23.04 3.97 5.49
N SER A 130 -22.38 3.91 4.33
CA SER A 130 -21.74 2.72 3.79
C SER A 130 -20.33 3.06 3.28
N ALA A 131 -19.36 2.20 3.58
CA ALA A 131 -17.97 2.32 3.17
C ALA A 131 -17.63 1.23 2.13
N GLY A 132 -17.28 1.63 0.92
CA GLY A 132 -16.74 0.76 -0.13
C GLY A 132 -15.22 0.56 0.03
N TRP A 133 -14.52 0.26 -1.07
CA TRP A 133 -13.05 0.13 -0.99
C TRP A 133 -12.36 1.47 -0.75
N TYR A 134 -12.58 2.44 -1.63
CA TYR A 134 -11.89 3.73 -1.63
C TYR A 134 -12.84 4.93 -1.65
N HIS A 135 -14.15 4.69 -1.50
CA HIS A 135 -15.21 5.69 -1.42
C HIS A 135 -16.24 5.30 -0.37
N ALA A 136 -16.87 6.29 0.28
CA ALA A 136 -18.01 6.09 1.15
C ALA A 136 -19.21 6.89 0.63
N CYS A 137 -20.41 6.42 0.95
CA CYS A 137 -21.67 7.08 0.64
C CYS A 137 -22.56 7.11 1.87
N GLY A 138 -23.34 8.17 2.04
CA GLY A 138 -24.33 8.30 3.09
C GLY A 138 -25.69 8.76 2.55
N VAL A 139 -26.75 8.25 3.17
CA VAL A 139 -28.12 8.76 2.96
C VAL A 139 -28.35 9.88 3.97
N GLY A 140 -28.60 11.10 3.50
CA GLY A 140 -28.96 12.24 4.32
C GLY A 140 -30.26 12.00 5.10
N THR A 141 -30.53 12.80 6.13
CA THR A 141 -31.82 12.76 6.85
C THR A 141 -33.02 13.21 6.02
N ASP A 142 -32.79 13.81 4.85
CA ASP A 142 -33.77 14.17 3.83
C ASP A 142 -33.93 13.12 2.71
N GLY A 143 -33.17 12.03 2.77
CA GLY A 143 -33.15 10.96 1.77
C GLY A 143 -32.25 11.23 0.55
N THR A 144 -31.55 12.36 0.49
CA THR A 144 -30.52 12.57 -0.56
C THR A 144 -29.32 11.65 -0.33
N VAL A 145 -28.49 11.42 -1.35
CA VAL A 145 -27.24 10.65 -1.21
C VAL A 145 -26.06 11.56 -1.49
N GLU A 146 -25.09 11.56 -0.57
CA GLU A 146 -23.78 12.16 -0.78
C GLU A 146 -22.71 11.06 -0.73
N CYS A 147 -21.75 11.11 -1.64
CA CYS A 147 -20.61 10.20 -1.68
C CYS A 147 -19.31 10.99 -1.72
N TRP A 148 -18.24 10.40 -1.17
CA TRP A 148 -16.92 11.02 -1.06
C TRP A 148 -15.81 9.97 -1.08
N GLY A 149 -14.63 10.35 -1.56
CA GLY A 149 -13.49 9.45 -1.74
C GLY A 149 -13.11 9.33 -3.22
N ASP A 150 -12.62 8.15 -3.62
CA ASP A 150 -12.32 7.85 -5.02
C ASP A 150 -13.57 8.00 -5.91
N ASN A 151 -13.35 8.53 -7.11
CA ASN A 151 -14.38 8.73 -8.11
C ASN A 151 -13.92 8.32 -9.53
N SER A 152 -12.88 7.49 -9.62
CA SER A 152 -12.25 7.07 -10.89
C SER A 152 -13.22 6.44 -11.89
N TYR A 153 -14.36 5.91 -11.43
CA TYR A 153 -15.42 5.31 -12.25
C TYR A 153 -16.78 5.98 -12.07
N GLY A 154 -16.85 7.15 -11.41
CA GLY A 154 -18.11 7.83 -11.07
C GLY A 154 -18.83 7.26 -9.85
N GLN A 155 -18.21 6.36 -9.07
CA GLN A 155 -18.85 5.71 -7.92
C GLN A 155 -19.17 6.63 -6.74
N SER A 156 -18.53 7.81 -6.70
CA SER A 156 -18.84 8.92 -5.78
C SER A 156 -19.71 10.01 -6.42
N THR A 157 -20.29 9.77 -7.60
CA THR A 157 -21.26 10.65 -8.26
C THR A 157 -22.66 10.02 -8.18
N PRO A 158 -23.39 10.16 -7.05
CA PRO A 158 -24.71 9.55 -6.91
C PRO A 158 -25.73 10.18 -7.86
N PRO A 159 -26.66 9.37 -8.41
CA PRO A 159 -27.74 9.88 -9.24
C PRO A 159 -28.78 10.66 -8.40
N GLY A 160 -29.52 11.55 -9.06
CA GLY A 160 -30.51 12.39 -8.40
C GLY A 160 -31.72 11.63 -7.84
N GLY A 161 -32.40 12.25 -6.88
CA GLY A 161 -33.61 11.72 -6.23
C GLY A 161 -33.37 11.32 -4.78
N THR A 162 -34.28 10.50 -4.24
CA THR A 162 -34.29 10.10 -2.84
C THR A 162 -34.15 8.59 -2.64
N PHE A 163 -33.37 8.21 -1.63
CA PHE A 163 -32.99 6.85 -1.29
C PHE A 163 -33.31 6.53 0.17
N THR A 164 -33.50 5.25 0.45
CA THR A 164 -33.72 4.69 1.81
C THR A 164 -32.54 3.83 2.27
N GLN A 165 -31.73 3.34 1.33
CA GLN A 165 -30.50 2.60 1.60
C GLN A 165 -29.44 2.89 0.52
N VAL A 166 -28.16 2.87 0.89
CA VAL A 166 -27.00 2.73 0.00
C VAL A 166 -26.04 1.63 0.48
N SER A 167 -25.31 1.04 -0.45
CA SER A 167 -24.21 0.09 -0.23
C SER A 167 -23.07 0.37 -1.21
N GLY A 168 -21.89 0.71 -0.71
CA GLY A 168 -20.67 0.83 -1.50
C GLY A 168 -20.01 -0.53 -1.71
N GLY A 169 -19.64 -0.84 -2.96
CA GLY A 169 -18.86 -2.02 -3.34
C GLY A 169 -17.38 -1.69 -3.53
N ALA A 170 -16.71 -2.39 -4.46
CA ALA A 170 -15.30 -2.09 -4.78
C ALA A 170 -15.13 -0.75 -5.51
N GLN A 171 -15.81 -0.61 -6.65
CA GLN A 171 -15.72 0.54 -7.56
C GLN A 171 -17.10 0.98 -8.05
N HIS A 172 -18.15 0.54 -7.35
CA HIS A 172 -19.55 0.87 -7.63
C HIS A 172 -20.30 1.12 -6.32
N THR A 173 -21.50 1.67 -6.43
CA THR A 173 -22.43 1.87 -5.33
C THR A 173 -23.82 1.50 -5.82
N CYS A 174 -24.62 0.87 -4.97
CA CYS A 174 -26.03 0.60 -5.22
C CYS A 174 -26.89 1.18 -4.10
N GLY A 175 -28.07 1.69 -4.43
CA GLY A 175 -29.03 2.21 -3.46
C GLY A 175 -30.47 1.82 -3.77
N ILE A 176 -31.29 1.74 -2.71
CA ILE A 176 -32.74 1.54 -2.83
C ILE A 176 -33.42 2.90 -2.80
N ARG A 177 -34.10 3.27 -3.88
CA ARG A 177 -34.92 4.48 -3.99
C ARG A 177 -36.12 4.43 -3.04
N THR A 178 -36.75 5.57 -2.78
CA THR A 178 -37.94 5.66 -1.90
C THR A 178 -39.17 4.91 -2.43
N ASP A 179 -39.22 4.58 -3.72
CA ASP A 179 -40.24 3.70 -4.34
C ASP A 179 -39.92 2.18 -4.20
N GLY A 180 -38.73 1.84 -3.68
CA GLY A 180 -38.25 0.49 -3.52
C GLY A 180 -37.47 -0.08 -4.70
N THR A 181 -37.30 0.65 -5.81
CA THR A 181 -36.42 0.24 -6.92
C THR A 181 -34.94 0.33 -6.52
N VAL A 182 -34.07 -0.45 -7.16
CA VAL A 182 -32.62 -0.36 -6.97
C VAL A 182 -32.00 0.40 -8.14
N GLU A 183 -31.11 1.34 -7.83
CA GLU A 183 -30.25 1.99 -8.82
C GLU A 183 -28.80 1.85 -8.39
N CYS A 184 -27.92 1.57 -9.35
CA CYS A 184 -26.50 1.41 -9.13
C CYS A 184 -25.70 2.31 -10.08
N TRP A 185 -24.52 2.74 -9.64
CA TRP A 185 -23.63 3.62 -10.39
C TRP A 185 -22.16 3.33 -10.06
N GLY A 186 -21.26 3.77 -10.94
CA GLY A 186 -19.84 3.44 -10.88
C GLY A 186 -19.42 2.42 -11.94
N ALA A 187 -18.37 1.64 -11.67
CA ALA A 187 -17.85 0.63 -12.58
C ALA A 187 -18.89 -0.49 -12.84
N ASN A 188 -19.11 -0.83 -14.12
CA ASN A 188 -20.09 -1.83 -14.54
C ASN A 188 -19.54 -2.96 -15.45
N TRP A 189 -18.22 -3.05 -15.57
CA TRP A 189 -17.47 -4.07 -16.34
C TRP A 189 -17.80 -5.54 -16.05
N ALA A 190 -18.47 -5.84 -14.94
CA ALA A 190 -18.95 -7.19 -14.60
C ALA A 190 -20.47 -7.24 -14.38
N GLY A 191 -21.23 -6.24 -14.85
CA GLY A 191 -22.68 -6.10 -14.64
C GLY A 191 -23.10 -5.74 -13.21
N GLN A 192 -22.17 -5.40 -12.32
CA GLN A 192 -22.43 -5.15 -10.89
C GLN A 192 -23.28 -3.91 -10.61
N ALA A 193 -23.36 -3.00 -11.57
CA ALA A 193 -24.20 -1.81 -11.55
C ALA A 193 -25.40 -1.90 -12.53
N SER A 194 -25.71 -3.08 -13.06
CA SER A 194 -26.93 -3.39 -13.81
C SER A 194 -27.94 -4.15 -12.94
N PRO A 195 -28.70 -3.49 -12.04
CA PRO A 195 -29.66 -4.18 -11.19
C PRO A 195 -30.84 -4.74 -12.00
N PRO A 196 -31.36 -5.93 -11.64
CA PRO A 196 -32.56 -6.47 -12.24
C PRO A 196 -33.80 -5.65 -11.84
N GLY A 197 -34.78 -5.58 -12.75
CA GLY A 197 -36.02 -4.84 -12.54
C GLY A 197 -36.85 -5.35 -11.35
N GLY A 198 -37.64 -4.45 -10.77
CA GLY A 198 -38.56 -4.73 -9.66
C GLY A 198 -38.25 -3.90 -8.42
N THR A 199 -38.73 -4.37 -7.26
CA THR A 199 -38.53 -3.68 -5.97
C THR A 199 -37.89 -4.57 -4.93
N PHE A 200 -37.08 -3.97 -4.06
CA PHE A 200 -36.23 -4.62 -3.08
C PHE A 200 -36.47 -4.05 -1.68
N THR A 201 -36.09 -4.80 -0.64
CA THR A 201 -36.14 -4.38 0.77
C THR A 201 -34.76 -4.17 1.37
N GLN A 202 -33.73 -4.79 0.79
CA GLN A 202 -32.33 -4.63 1.18
C GLN A 202 -31.42 -4.88 -0.03
N VAL A 203 -30.33 -4.12 -0.13
CA VAL A 203 -29.24 -4.32 -1.11
C VAL A 203 -27.89 -4.41 -0.39
N SER A 204 -26.97 -5.18 -0.94
CA SER A 204 -25.60 -5.36 -0.47
C SER A 204 -24.65 -5.48 -1.66
N ALA A 205 -23.79 -4.49 -1.83
CA ALA A 205 -22.73 -4.47 -2.84
C ALA A 205 -21.44 -5.10 -2.28
N GLY A 206 -20.89 -6.08 -3.00
CA GLY A 206 -19.60 -6.72 -2.74
C GLY A 206 -18.51 -6.17 -3.65
N ALA A 207 -17.53 -7.00 -4.01
CA ALA A 207 -16.42 -6.57 -4.88
C ALA A 207 -16.87 -6.45 -6.37
N PRO A 208 -17.08 -7.54 -7.13
CA PRO A 208 -17.67 -7.47 -8.47
C PRO A 208 -19.15 -7.93 -8.52
N GLN A 209 -19.81 -8.14 -7.38
CA GLN A 209 -21.17 -8.71 -7.31
C GLN A 209 -22.03 -7.87 -6.36
N THR A 210 -23.32 -7.75 -6.66
CA THR A 210 -24.33 -7.12 -5.81
C THR A 210 -25.47 -8.11 -5.58
N CYS A 211 -26.02 -8.15 -4.37
CA CYS A 211 -27.22 -8.93 -4.07
C CYS A 211 -28.30 -8.08 -3.41
N GLY A 212 -29.56 -8.40 -3.69
CA GLY A 212 -30.73 -7.76 -3.10
C GLY A 212 -31.77 -8.78 -2.63
N ILE A 213 -32.59 -8.39 -1.66
CA ILE A 213 -33.77 -9.14 -1.21
C ILE A 213 -35.00 -8.55 -1.89
N ARG A 214 -35.66 -9.32 -2.77
CA ARG A 214 -36.87 -8.88 -3.47
C ARG A 214 -38.01 -8.61 -2.49
N ARG A 215 -38.73 -7.51 -2.71
CA ARG A 215 -39.86 -7.09 -1.87
C ARG A 215 -41.10 -7.97 -2.05
N THR A 216 -41.23 -8.62 -3.20
CA THR A 216 -42.38 -9.43 -3.61
C THR A 216 -42.52 -10.73 -2.82
N ASP A 217 -41.41 -11.43 -2.60
CA ASP A 217 -41.37 -12.80 -2.05
C ASP A 217 -40.25 -13.03 -1.02
N GLY A 218 -39.35 -12.07 -0.83
CA GLY A 218 -38.18 -12.21 0.05
C GLY A 218 -37.05 -13.06 -0.55
N SER A 219 -37.10 -13.38 -1.85
CA SER A 219 -36.02 -14.09 -2.54
C SER A 219 -34.73 -13.25 -2.57
N VAL A 220 -33.58 -13.92 -2.49
CA VAL A 220 -32.28 -13.28 -2.72
C VAL A 220 -31.95 -13.40 -4.19
N GLU A 221 -31.74 -12.28 -4.85
CA GLU A 221 -31.27 -12.21 -6.23
C GLU A 221 -29.92 -11.50 -6.25
N CYS A 222 -28.95 -12.09 -6.94
CA CYS A 222 -27.62 -11.51 -7.11
C CYS A 222 -27.37 -11.22 -8.59
N TRP A 223 -26.75 -10.08 -8.85
CA TRP A 223 -26.34 -9.65 -10.17
C TRP A 223 -24.88 -9.17 -10.16
N GLY A 224 -24.27 -9.27 -11.33
CA GLY A 224 -22.86 -9.01 -11.54
C GLY A 224 -21.92 -10.08 -10.97
N GLY A 225 -20.71 -10.06 -11.51
CA GLY A 225 -19.62 -10.96 -11.16
C GLY A 225 -19.57 -12.20 -12.07
N PHE A 226 -18.36 -12.70 -12.29
CA PHE A 226 -18.04 -13.81 -13.21
C PHE A 226 -18.55 -15.20 -12.78
N LEU A 227 -19.58 -15.29 -11.91
CA LEU A 227 -20.08 -16.55 -11.35
C LEU A 227 -21.61 -16.62 -11.43
N VAL A 228 -22.08 -17.10 -12.59
CA VAL A 228 -23.45 -17.59 -12.82
C VAL A 228 -23.81 -18.76 -11.89
N VAL A 229 -24.82 -18.60 -11.03
CA VAL A 229 -25.88 -19.62 -10.79
C VAL A 229 -27.15 -18.96 -10.22
N GLY A 230 -28.32 -19.19 -10.82
CA GLY A 230 -29.61 -18.84 -10.21
C GLY A 230 -30.75 -18.77 -11.23
N CYS A 231 -31.52 -19.84 -11.37
CA CYS A 231 -32.57 -20.05 -12.38
C CYS A 231 -33.44 -18.82 -12.70
N ARG A 232 -33.12 -18.10 -13.77
CA ARG A 232 -34.14 -17.43 -14.58
C ARG A 232 -34.76 -18.46 -15.53
N CYS A 233 -36.09 -18.44 -15.68
CA CYS A 233 -36.68 -18.72 -16.99
C CYS A 233 -36.55 -17.41 -17.75
N ASP A 234 -35.48 -17.31 -18.51
CA ASP A 234 -35.11 -16.22 -19.41
C ASP A 234 -34.46 -16.97 -20.56
N ASP A 235 -35.21 -17.15 -21.65
CA ASP A 235 -34.72 -17.87 -22.83
C ASP A 235 -33.85 -16.99 -23.74
N GLY A 236 -33.61 -15.74 -23.34
CA GLY A 236 -32.86 -14.73 -24.08
C GLY A 236 -33.67 -14.04 -25.18
N ASN A 237 -34.96 -14.33 -25.33
CA ASN A 237 -35.80 -13.75 -26.37
C ASN A 237 -36.66 -12.61 -25.82
N ALA A 238 -36.28 -11.36 -26.12
CA ALA A 238 -37.04 -10.17 -25.74
C ALA A 238 -38.48 -10.10 -26.29
N CYS A 239 -38.88 -11.06 -27.14
CA CYS A 239 -40.23 -11.17 -27.70
C CYS A 239 -41.11 -12.27 -27.09
N THR A 240 -40.70 -12.87 -25.99
CA THR A 240 -41.54 -13.74 -25.16
C THR A 240 -41.73 -13.19 -23.75
N GLU A 241 -42.94 -13.38 -23.20
CA GLU A 241 -43.22 -13.21 -21.78
C GLU A 241 -42.90 -14.52 -21.07
N ASP A 242 -41.81 -14.51 -20.32
CA ASP A 242 -41.23 -15.68 -19.69
C ASP A 242 -41.80 -15.89 -18.28
N SER A 243 -42.48 -17.02 -18.08
CA SER A 243 -43.24 -17.29 -16.86
C SER A 243 -43.06 -18.72 -16.35
N TRP A 244 -43.10 -18.90 -15.03
CA TRP A 244 -42.96 -20.22 -14.42
C TRP A 244 -44.29 -20.97 -14.35
N GLY A 245 -44.50 -21.93 -15.25
CA GLY A 245 -45.69 -22.79 -15.32
C GLY A 245 -45.78 -23.87 -14.23
N GLY A 246 -45.05 -23.73 -13.12
CA GLY A 246 -45.04 -24.65 -11.98
C GLY A 246 -44.20 -25.92 -12.16
N THR A 247 -44.16 -26.50 -13.36
CA THR A 247 -43.34 -27.69 -13.70
C THR A 247 -42.40 -27.50 -14.89
N GLN A 248 -42.53 -26.41 -15.64
CA GLN A 248 -41.70 -26.04 -16.79
C GLN A 248 -41.79 -24.52 -17.02
N CYS A 249 -40.79 -23.92 -17.68
CA CYS A 249 -40.89 -22.55 -18.17
C CYS A 249 -41.97 -22.48 -19.28
N VAL A 250 -42.64 -21.34 -19.37
CA VAL A 250 -43.67 -21.03 -20.38
C VAL A 250 -43.32 -19.69 -21.00
N TYR A 251 -43.16 -19.69 -22.33
CA TYR A 251 -42.75 -18.54 -23.13
C TYR A 251 -43.92 -18.15 -24.04
N ALA A 252 -44.58 -17.04 -23.75
CA ALA A 252 -45.74 -16.57 -24.51
C ALA A 252 -45.33 -15.44 -25.46
N PRO A 253 -45.58 -15.52 -26.79
CA PRO A 253 -45.13 -14.48 -27.71
C PRO A 253 -45.82 -13.14 -27.43
N LEU A 254 -45.03 -12.07 -27.34
CA LEU A 254 -45.51 -10.70 -27.21
C LEU A 254 -46.21 -10.23 -28.50
N PRO A 255 -47.11 -9.22 -28.43
CA PRO A 255 -47.81 -8.71 -29.60
C PRO A 255 -46.87 -8.18 -30.69
N ASP A 256 -47.22 -8.40 -31.95
CA ASP A 256 -46.45 -7.87 -33.09
C ASP A 256 -46.33 -6.33 -33.01
N GLY A 257 -45.12 -5.81 -33.24
CA GLY A 257 -44.80 -4.39 -33.09
C GLY A 257 -44.46 -3.95 -31.65
N THR A 258 -44.42 -4.87 -30.68
CA THR A 258 -43.77 -4.60 -29.38
C THR A 258 -42.29 -4.34 -29.60
N ALA A 259 -41.76 -3.26 -29.01
CA ALA A 259 -40.34 -2.94 -29.11
C ALA A 259 -39.49 -3.98 -28.38
N CYS A 260 -38.41 -4.41 -29.02
CA CYS A 260 -37.42 -5.34 -28.49
C CYS A 260 -36.01 -4.85 -28.83
N ASP A 261 -35.01 -5.63 -28.42
CA ASP A 261 -33.60 -5.44 -28.77
C ASP A 261 -33.10 -6.85 -29.16
N ASP A 262 -32.48 -6.98 -30.33
CA ASP A 262 -31.93 -8.25 -30.83
C ASP A 262 -30.45 -8.46 -30.45
N GLY A 263 -29.88 -7.53 -29.68
CA GLY A 263 -28.50 -7.54 -29.23
C GLY A 263 -27.50 -7.04 -30.28
N ASN A 264 -27.94 -6.66 -31.48
CA ASN A 264 -27.08 -6.13 -32.54
C ASN A 264 -27.15 -4.61 -32.59
N THR A 265 -26.08 -3.93 -32.17
CA THR A 265 -26.00 -2.46 -32.15
C THR A 265 -26.09 -1.81 -33.55
N CYS A 266 -25.97 -2.60 -34.62
CA CYS A 266 -26.12 -2.14 -36.00
C CYS A 266 -27.55 -2.23 -36.55
N THR A 267 -28.50 -2.76 -35.78
CA THR A 267 -29.94 -2.76 -36.05
C THR A 267 -30.64 -1.76 -35.11
N VAL A 268 -31.78 -1.22 -35.55
CA VAL A 268 -32.49 -0.13 -34.84
C VAL A 268 -34.01 -0.20 -35.00
N ASN A 269 -34.72 0.19 -33.93
CA ASN A 269 -36.19 0.19 -33.83
C ASN A 269 -36.80 -1.22 -33.90
N ASP A 270 -36.10 -2.18 -33.32
CA ASP A 270 -36.34 -3.61 -33.45
C ASP A 270 -37.68 -3.98 -32.80
N GLN A 271 -38.41 -4.87 -33.47
CA GLN A 271 -39.80 -5.16 -33.16
C GLN A 271 -40.08 -6.65 -33.20
N CYS A 272 -40.90 -7.08 -32.25
CA CYS A 272 -41.41 -8.43 -32.23
C CYS A 272 -42.29 -8.69 -33.45
N GLN A 273 -41.98 -9.76 -34.17
CA GLN A 273 -42.84 -10.35 -35.19
C GLN A 273 -42.91 -11.86 -34.97
N SER A 274 -44.12 -12.38 -34.76
CA SER A 274 -44.40 -13.80 -34.53
C SER A 274 -43.56 -14.44 -33.40
N GLY A 275 -43.25 -13.67 -32.35
CA GLY A 275 -42.48 -14.15 -31.19
C GLY A 275 -40.96 -14.14 -31.36
N THR A 276 -40.42 -13.52 -32.42
CA THR A 276 -38.97 -13.27 -32.58
C THR A 276 -38.71 -11.77 -32.72
N CYS A 277 -37.61 -11.27 -32.16
CA CYS A 277 -37.18 -9.90 -32.41
C CYS A 277 -36.63 -9.77 -33.83
N GLN A 278 -37.03 -8.72 -34.55
CA GLN A 278 -36.60 -8.47 -35.93
C GLN A 278 -36.22 -7.00 -36.14
N PRO A 279 -35.20 -6.71 -36.98
CA PRO A 279 -34.77 -5.35 -37.23
C PRO A 279 -35.83 -4.43 -37.80
N GLY A 280 -36.01 -3.27 -37.16
CA GLY A 280 -36.86 -2.18 -37.69
C GLY A 280 -36.16 -1.33 -38.75
N GLY A 281 -34.83 -1.43 -38.82
CA GLY A 281 -33.94 -0.67 -39.71
C GLY A 281 -32.47 -0.93 -39.37
N PHE A 282 -31.57 -0.21 -40.04
CA PHE A 282 -30.12 -0.35 -39.87
C PHE A 282 -29.50 0.96 -39.37
N ALA A 283 -28.52 0.85 -38.47
CA ALA A 283 -27.71 1.97 -38.02
C ALA A 283 -26.86 2.55 -39.17
N PRO A 284 -26.57 3.86 -39.18
CA PRO A 284 -25.70 4.46 -40.19
C PRO A 284 -24.29 3.83 -40.25
N ALA A 285 -23.70 3.84 -41.45
CA ALA A 285 -22.30 3.42 -41.61
C ALA A 285 -21.36 4.29 -40.75
N GLY A 286 -20.47 3.68 -39.98
CA GLY A 286 -19.59 4.36 -39.02
C GLY A 286 -20.17 4.56 -37.62
N THR A 287 -21.39 4.07 -37.33
CA THR A 287 -21.87 3.96 -35.95
C THR A 287 -21.01 2.94 -35.20
N SER A 288 -20.55 3.28 -33.98
CA SER A 288 -19.78 2.37 -33.14
C SER A 288 -20.62 1.14 -32.79
N CYS A 289 -20.04 -0.04 -32.94
CA CYS A 289 -20.59 -1.31 -32.46
C CYS A 289 -19.51 -2.04 -31.64
N ASP A 290 -19.87 -3.23 -31.16
CA ASP A 290 -19.00 -4.19 -30.48
C ASP A 290 -19.49 -5.56 -30.96
N ASP A 291 -18.62 -6.38 -31.55
CA ASP A 291 -18.98 -7.71 -32.06
C ASP A 291 -18.73 -8.84 -31.04
N GLY A 292 -18.31 -8.48 -29.82
CA GLY A 292 -18.00 -9.40 -28.73
C GLY A 292 -16.60 -10.03 -28.81
N LEU A 293 -15.70 -9.51 -29.65
CA LEU A 293 -14.31 -9.96 -29.75
C LEU A 293 -13.33 -8.82 -29.43
N TYR A 294 -12.66 -8.89 -28.28
CA TYR A 294 -11.74 -7.84 -27.81
C TYR A 294 -10.53 -7.53 -28.73
N CYS A 295 -10.18 -8.43 -29.65
CA CYS A 295 -8.87 -8.44 -30.34
C CYS A 295 -8.80 -7.80 -31.74
N ASN A 296 -9.86 -7.13 -32.21
CA ASN A 296 -10.06 -6.76 -33.62
C ASN A 296 -10.10 -5.23 -33.92
N GLY A 297 -9.98 -4.38 -32.90
CA GLY A 297 -9.72 -2.95 -33.05
C GLY A 297 -10.86 -2.02 -32.58
N THR A 298 -11.42 -1.23 -33.50
CA THR A 298 -12.55 -0.33 -33.21
C THR A 298 -13.66 -0.61 -34.21
N ASP A 299 -14.75 -1.20 -33.74
CA ASP A 299 -15.76 -1.74 -34.65
C ASP A 299 -16.82 -0.72 -35.05
N THR A 300 -17.23 -0.79 -36.31
CA THR A 300 -18.20 0.14 -36.88
C THR A 300 -19.20 -0.55 -37.79
N CYS A 301 -20.46 -0.14 -37.69
CA CYS A 301 -21.51 -0.63 -38.57
C CYS A 301 -21.25 -0.24 -40.03
N ASP A 302 -21.60 -1.13 -40.95
CA ASP A 302 -21.43 -0.94 -42.39
C ASP A 302 -22.59 -0.20 -43.09
N GLY A 303 -23.70 0.02 -42.36
CA GLY A 303 -24.95 0.56 -42.90
C GLY A 303 -25.93 -0.48 -43.46
N SER A 304 -25.61 -1.78 -43.37
CA SER A 304 -26.47 -2.91 -43.76
C SER A 304 -26.92 -3.79 -42.57
N GLY A 305 -26.55 -3.39 -41.35
CA GLY A 305 -26.81 -4.15 -40.11
C GLY A 305 -25.64 -5.04 -39.67
N THR A 306 -24.47 -4.91 -40.31
CA THR A 306 -23.27 -5.71 -40.00
C THR A 306 -22.22 -4.85 -39.32
N CYS A 307 -21.61 -5.35 -38.24
CA CYS A 307 -20.46 -4.74 -37.60
C CYS A 307 -19.16 -5.13 -38.37
N LEU A 308 -18.28 -4.16 -38.66
CA LEU A 308 -17.02 -4.35 -39.39
C LEU A 308 -15.82 -3.91 -38.56
N HIS A 309 -14.74 -4.69 -38.68
CA HIS A 309 -13.52 -4.60 -37.87
C HIS A 309 -12.32 -3.94 -38.59
N SER A 310 -11.38 -3.37 -37.83
CA SER A 310 -10.13 -2.79 -38.37
C SER A 310 -9.06 -2.54 -37.29
N GLY A 311 -8.13 -3.48 -37.09
CA GLY A 311 -6.87 -3.25 -36.35
C GLY A 311 -6.42 -4.43 -35.50
N ASP A 312 -5.26 -4.27 -34.84
CA ASP A 312 -4.79 -5.10 -33.73
C ASP A 312 -4.43 -4.12 -32.58
N PRO A 313 -5.11 -4.20 -31.43
CA PRO A 313 -4.91 -3.25 -30.32
C PRO A 313 -3.65 -3.52 -29.48
N CYS A 314 -2.99 -4.68 -29.61
CA CYS A 314 -1.91 -5.11 -28.69
C CYS A 314 -0.49 -4.75 -29.18
N VAL A 315 -0.34 -4.24 -30.41
CA VAL A 315 0.96 -3.92 -31.00
C VAL A 315 1.63 -2.73 -30.27
N GLY A 316 2.73 -3.01 -29.59
CA GLY A 316 3.57 -2.00 -28.92
C GLY A 316 3.48 -1.95 -27.40
N GLY A 317 2.81 -2.91 -26.76
CA GLY A 317 2.77 -3.04 -25.30
C GLY A 317 4.10 -3.48 -24.66
N ALA A 318 4.12 -3.51 -23.33
CA ALA A 318 5.23 -4.07 -22.54
C ALA A 318 5.45 -5.57 -22.86
N GLN A 319 6.60 -6.14 -22.48
CA GLN A 319 7.03 -7.48 -22.92
C GLN A 319 6.11 -8.67 -22.58
N CYS A 320 5.19 -8.51 -21.63
CA CYS A 320 4.15 -9.51 -21.32
C CYS A 320 2.73 -9.02 -21.67
N ASN A 321 2.64 -8.01 -22.54
CA ASN A 321 1.41 -7.41 -23.02
C ASN A 321 1.46 -7.16 -24.55
N GLN A 322 1.95 -8.14 -25.34
CA GLN A 322 2.11 -8.03 -26.79
C GLN A 322 1.25 -9.02 -27.61
N SER A 323 0.70 -10.07 -27.00
CA SER A 323 -0.16 -11.05 -27.67
C SER A 323 -1.63 -10.86 -27.27
N CYS A 324 -2.53 -10.76 -28.26
CA CYS A 324 -3.96 -10.66 -27.94
C CYS A 324 -4.55 -12.00 -27.48
N ASN A 325 -5.42 -11.94 -26.46
CA ASN A 325 -6.00 -13.10 -25.78
C ASN A 325 -7.54 -12.96 -25.73
N GLU A 326 -8.19 -13.38 -26.81
CA GLU A 326 -9.65 -13.39 -27.01
C GLU A 326 -10.42 -14.17 -25.94
N ALA A 327 -9.78 -15.12 -25.26
CA ALA A 327 -10.45 -15.92 -24.22
C ALA A 327 -10.57 -15.20 -22.87
N GLN A 328 -9.93 -14.05 -22.72
CA GLN A 328 -9.81 -13.32 -21.45
C GLN A 328 -9.88 -11.78 -21.63
N ASP A 329 -10.26 -11.31 -22.82
CA ASP A 329 -10.41 -9.90 -23.20
C ASP A 329 -9.24 -9.01 -22.75
N ASN A 330 -8.02 -9.42 -23.07
CA ASN A 330 -6.80 -8.67 -22.75
C ASN A 330 -5.67 -8.91 -23.77
N CYS A 331 -4.57 -8.16 -23.61
CA CYS A 331 -3.35 -8.28 -24.40
C CYS A 331 -2.23 -9.08 -23.69
N PHE A 332 -2.53 -9.85 -22.64
CA PHE A 332 -1.50 -10.49 -21.82
C PHE A 332 -0.92 -11.73 -22.49
N ASP A 333 0.42 -11.77 -22.55
CA ASP A 333 1.14 -12.92 -23.08
C ASP A 333 0.94 -14.17 -22.20
N PRO A 334 0.78 -15.37 -22.80
CA PRO A 334 0.51 -16.61 -22.06
C PRO A 334 1.54 -16.93 -20.97
N PRO A 335 1.13 -17.63 -19.89
CA PRO A 335 2.05 -18.10 -18.86
C PRO A 335 3.23 -18.89 -19.45
N GLY A 336 4.46 -18.52 -19.08
CA GLY A 336 5.68 -19.14 -19.61
C GLY A 336 6.26 -18.47 -20.86
N THR A 337 5.63 -17.43 -21.41
CA THR A 337 6.23 -16.62 -22.50
C THR A 337 7.53 -15.97 -22.02
N PRO A 338 8.65 -16.06 -22.75
CA PRO A 338 9.92 -15.45 -22.34
C PRO A 338 9.84 -13.92 -22.29
N CYS A 339 10.37 -13.33 -21.21
CA CYS A 339 10.49 -11.89 -21.00
C CYS A 339 11.79 -11.59 -20.22
N ASP A 340 12.05 -10.31 -19.90
CA ASP A 340 13.21 -9.82 -19.14
C ASP A 340 12.70 -8.73 -18.18
N ASP A 341 12.61 -9.03 -16.88
CA ASP A 341 12.13 -8.09 -15.86
C ASP A 341 13.23 -7.13 -15.36
N GLY A 342 14.44 -7.20 -15.94
CA GLY A 342 15.60 -6.41 -15.54
C GLY A 342 16.24 -6.83 -14.21
N LEU A 343 15.78 -7.94 -13.61
CA LEU A 343 16.47 -8.64 -12.54
C LEU A 343 17.50 -9.60 -13.14
N VAL A 344 18.62 -9.77 -12.43
CA VAL A 344 19.70 -10.64 -12.87
C VAL A 344 19.72 -11.86 -11.96
N CYS A 345 19.97 -13.04 -12.54
CA CYS A 345 19.88 -14.35 -11.88
C CYS A 345 18.45 -14.78 -11.55
N THR A 346 17.50 -14.46 -12.41
CA THR A 346 16.14 -15.00 -12.39
C THR A 346 15.85 -15.78 -13.68
N ALA A 347 14.93 -16.74 -13.60
CA ALA A 347 14.30 -17.36 -14.76
C ALA A 347 12.97 -16.64 -14.98
N ASP A 348 12.96 -15.82 -16.03
CA ASP A 348 11.93 -14.82 -16.27
C ASP A 348 10.90 -15.34 -17.26
N SER A 349 9.64 -15.22 -16.88
CA SER A 349 8.51 -15.62 -17.72
C SER A 349 7.27 -14.81 -17.40
N CYS A 350 6.46 -14.53 -18.42
CA CYS A 350 5.15 -13.94 -18.23
C CYS A 350 4.26 -14.86 -17.37
N ASP A 351 3.47 -14.27 -16.49
CA ASP A 351 2.58 -14.99 -15.57
C ASP A 351 1.16 -15.22 -16.11
N GLY A 352 0.85 -14.69 -17.30
CA GLY A 352 -0.50 -14.66 -17.88
C GLY A 352 -1.41 -13.55 -17.34
N ALA A 353 -0.90 -12.68 -16.46
CA ALA A 353 -1.58 -11.51 -15.92
C ALA A 353 -0.86 -10.20 -16.27
N GLY A 354 -0.06 -10.22 -17.34
CA GLY A 354 0.66 -9.05 -17.87
C GLY A 354 1.99 -8.76 -17.18
N SER A 355 2.43 -9.57 -16.20
CA SER A 355 3.67 -9.34 -15.47
C SER A 355 4.77 -10.32 -15.90
N CYS A 356 5.98 -9.80 -16.10
CA CYS A 356 7.17 -10.64 -16.18
C CYS A 356 7.60 -11.01 -14.75
N LEU A 357 7.68 -12.30 -14.43
CA LEU A 357 8.09 -12.78 -13.12
C LEU A 357 9.38 -13.58 -13.20
N GLY A 358 10.43 -13.08 -12.56
CA GLY A 358 11.68 -13.78 -12.33
C GLY A 358 11.69 -14.72 -11.11
N THR A 359 11.98 -16.01 -11.32
CA THR A 359 12.25 -16.96 -10.21
C THR A 359 13.76 -17.11 -9.95
N PRO A 360 14.27 -17.03 -8.70
CA PRO A 360 15.72 -17.01 -8.45
C PRO A 360 16.46 -18.26 -8.96
N LEU A 361 17.47 -18.05 -9.81
CA LEU A 361 18.37 -19.07 -10.31
C LEU A 361 19.46 -19.43 -9.28
N PRO A 362 19.97 -20.68 -9.29
CA PRO A 362 21.20 -21.03 -8.60
C PRO A 362 22.38 -20.15 -9.06
N SER A 363 23.28 -19.78 -8.14
CA SER A 363 24.44 -18.91 -8.42
C SER A 363 25.33 -19.38 -9.58
N ALA A 364 25.40 -20.69 -9.82
CA ALA A 364 26.13 -21.31 -10.94
C ALA A 364 25.44 -21.16 -12.31
N GLN A 365 24.16 -20.80 -12.36
CA GLN A 365 23.34 -20.65 -13.57
C GLN A 365 23.12 -19.18 -13.99
N CYS A 366 23.52 -18.22 -13.15
CA CYS A 366 23.57 -16.81 -13.50
C CYS A 366 24.34 -16.56 -14.82
N PRO A 367 23.78 -15.80 -15.79
CA PRO A 367 24.47 -15.44 -17.02
C PRO A 367 25.79 -14.71 -16.76
N LYS A 368 26.88 -15.19 -17.37
CA LYS A 368 28.23 -14.61 -17.17
C LYS A 368 28.33 -13.22 -17.80
N GLY A 369 28.67 -12.23 -16.99
CA GLY A 369 29.24 -10.96 -17.46
C GLY A 369 28.31 -9.74 -17.48
N TYR A 370 27.08 -9.83 -16.97
CA TYR A 370 26.13 -8.72 -16.99
C TYR A 370 26.28 -7.74 -15.82
N VAL A 371 25.87 -6.50 -16.08
CA VAL A 371 26.23 -5.31 -15.30
C VAL A 371 25.29 -5.15 -14.10
N LEU A 372 25.62 -5.79 -12.99
CA LEU A 372 24.99 -5.64 -11.65
C LEU A 372 25.07 -4.20 -11.06
N LEU A 373 25.46 -3.20 -11.86
CA LEU A 373 26.31 -2.09 -11.42
C LEU A 373 26.01 -0.73 -12.03
N GLU A 374 24.98 -0.64 -12.85
CA GLU A 374 24.29 0.63 -13.08
C GLU A 374 23.12 0.68 -12.09
N ALA A 375 23.49 0.99 -10.85
CA ALA A 375 22.60 1.58 -9.89
C ALA A 375 22.76 3.10 -10.03
N PRO A 376 21.77 3.81 -10.62
CA PRO A 376 21.59 5.22 -10.30
C PRO A 376 21.43 5.37 -8.78
N SER A 377 21.72 6.57 -8.29
CA SER A 377 21.85 6.85 -6.85
C SER A 377 20.64 6.43 -6.01
N SER A 378 20.96 5.77 -4.89
CA SER A 378 20.29 5.82 -3.58
C SER A 378 18.76 6.07 -3.53
N ALA A 379 17.96 5.01 -3.39
CA ALA A 379 16.62 5.17 -2.82
C ALA A 379 16.69 5.15 -1.30
N VAL A 380 16.24 6.23 -0.67
CA VAL A 380 16.36 6.46 0.77
C VAL A 380 15.24 7.38 1.24
N ALA A 381 14.59 7.06 2.36
CA ALA A 381 13.58 7.95 2.95
C ALA A 381 14.17 9.31 3.38
N THR A 382 15.45 9.39 3.78
CA THR A 382 16.16 10.66 3.96
C THR A 382 17.67 10.58 3.73
N VAL A 383 18.22 11.44 2.86
CA VAL A 383 19.67 11.71 2.75
C VAL A 383 20.01 13.03 3.44
N GLU A 384 20.91 13.01 4.41
CA GLU A 384 21.45 14.19 5.08
C GLU A 384 22.97 14.29 4.86
N VAL A 385 23.42 15.34 4.18
CA VAL A 385 24.86 15.67 4.11
C VAL A 385 25.14 16.74 5.16
N ARG A 386 25.85 16.37 6.23
CA ARG A 386 26.14 17.24 7.37
C ARG A 386 27.20 18.30 6.99
N ARG A 387 27.53 19.18 7.94
CA ARG A 387 28.39 20.35 7.68
C ARG A 387 29.77 19.95 7.14
N ASN A 388 30.13 20.45 5.95
CA ASN A 388 31.32 20.08 5.17
C ASN A 388 31.36 18.60 4.70
N GLY A 389 30.23 17.88 4.70
CA GLY A 389 30.12 16.56 4.07
C GLY A 389 30.21 16.69 2.54
N GLN A 390 30.72 15.65 1.88
CA GLN A 390 30.89 15.61 0.43
C GLN A 390 30.38 14.27 -0.12
N ALA A 391 29.41 14.31 -1.03
CA ALA A 391 29.05 13.21 -1.91
C ALA A 391 29.69 13.47 -3.28
N LEU A 392 30.42 12.50 -3.84
CA LEU A 392 31.10 12.67 -5.13
C LEU A 392 30.19 12.38 -6.33
N GLY A 393 29.18 11.53 -6.16
CA GLY A 393 28.14 11.24 -7.15
C GLY A 393 26.86 12.03 -6.93
N ALA A 394 25.76 11.56 -7.51
CA ALA A 394 24.41 12.07 -7.27
C ALA A 394 23.85 11.58 -5.92
N VAL A 395 22.82 12.26 -5.42
CA VAL A 395 22.02 11.86 -4.25
C VAL A 395 20.53 11.86 -4.58
N CYS A 396 19.84 10.82 -4.13
CA CYS A 396 18.43 10.55 -4.38
C CYS A 396 17.71 10.20 -3.07
N GLY A 397 16.39 10.41 -2.99
CA GLY A 397 15.56 9.92 -1.90
C GLY A 397 14.22 10.66 -1.75
N GLU A 398 13.44 10.35 -0.71
CA GLU A 398 12.18 11.06 -0.40
C GLU A 398 12.43 12.43 0.24
N SER A 399 13.58 12.62 0.90
CA SER A 399 14.04 13.93 1.39
C SER A 399 15.56 14.05 1.27
N VAL A 400 16.03 15.20 0.80
CA VAL A 400 17.47 15.51 0.72
C VAL A 400 17.77 16.79 1.49
N ARG A 401 18.69 16.72 2.45
CA ARG A 401 19.07 17.84 3.32
C ARG A 401 20.58 18.06 3.29
N LEU A 402 21.01 19.12 2.61
CA LEU A 402 22.41 19.55 2.56
C LEU A 402 22.64 20.64 3.62
N SER A 403 23.48 20.36 4.61
CA SER A 403 23.89 21.34 5.63
C SER A 403 24.81 22.44 5.07
N ARG A 404 25.12 23.43 5.90
CA ARG A 404 26.12 24.48 5.56
C ARG A 404 27.42 23.87 5.00
N LEU A 405 27.88 24.39 3.86
CA LEU A 405 29.10 23.95 3.15
C LEU A 405 29.11 22.48 2.70
N ALA A 406 27.96 21.79 2.67
CA ALA A 406 27.85 20.46 2.09
C ALA A 406 28.02 20.51 0.56
N GLN A 407 28.60 19.46 -0.04
CA GLN A 407 28.82 19.37 -1.48
C GLN A 407 28.28 18.05 -2.04
N VAL A 408 27.67 18.12 -3.22
CA VAL A 408 27.25 16.98 -4.04
C VAL A 408 27.87 17.18 -5.43
N GLY A 409 28.55 16.15 -5.96
CA GLY A 409 29.22 16.22 -7.26
C GLY A 409 28.26 16.07 -8.45
N GLY A 410 27.30 15.14 -8.34
CA GLY A 410 26.23 14.92 -9.33
C GLY A 410 24.95 15.68 -8.97
N ASP A 411 23.82 15.12 -9.39
CA ASP A 411 22.47 15.66 -9.15
C ASP A 411 21.99 15.46 -7.71
N ALA A 412 20.99 16.26 -7.32
CA ALA A 412 20.26 16.09 -6.06
C ALA A 412 18.76 15.98 -6.37
N VAL A 413 18.21 14.78 -6.22
CA VAL A 413 16.87 14.42 -6.69
C VAL A 413 15.98 14.00 -5.52
N VAL A 414 14.74 14.48 -5.50
CA VAL A 414 13.70 14.08 -4.54
C VAL A 414 12.55 13.39 -5.26
N GLN A 415 12.21 12.19 -4.83
CA GLN A 415 11.24 11.32 -5.51
C GLN A 415 9.77 11.70 -5.24
N THR A 416 9.45 12.25 -4.06
CA THR A 416 8.06 12.45 -3.60
C THR A 416 7.51 13.87 -3.83
N SER A 417 6.19 14.02 -3.70
CA SER A 417 5.47 15.28 -3.91
C SER A 417 5.01 16.01 -2.62
N ASP A 418 4.73 15.33 -1.50
CA ASP A 418 3.65 15.78 -0.60
C ASP A 418 4.02 16.28 0.82
N SER A 419 5.28 16.24 1.29
CA SER A 419 5.62 16.79 2.62
C SER A 419 7.10 17.12 2.87
N TYR A 420 8.01 16.45 2.18
CA TYR A 420 9.45 16.70 2.31
C TYR A 420 10.04 17.14 0.97
N GLY A 421 11.10 17.95 1.04
CA GLY A 421 11.68 18.60 -0.12
C GLY A 421 13.21 18.59 -0.09
N LEU A 422 13.78 19.15 -1.15
CA LEU A 422 15.22 19.35 -1.29
C LEU A 422 15.62 20.62 -0.57
N SER A 423 16.43 20.53 0.48
CA SER A 423 16.86 21.68 1.29
C SER A 423 18.37 21.86 1.26
N LEU A 424 18.83 23.06 0.89
CA LEU A 424 20.24 23.42 0.80
C LEU A 424 20.56 24.56 1.79
N GLY A 425 21.45 24.26 2.73
CA GLY A 425 21.99 25.21 3.70
C GLY A 425 22.98 26.21 3.09
N VAL A 426 23.39 27.18 3.90
CA VAL A 426 24.28 28.28 3.47
C VAL A 426 25.56 27.74 2.82
N GLN A 427 25.88 28.22 1.62
CA GLN A 427 27.04 27.78 0.82
C GLN A 427 27.07 26.26 0.49
N ALA A 428 25.94 25.55 0.55
CA ALA A 428 25.85 24.19 0.01
C ALA A 428 25.84 24.22 -1.53
N ARG A 429 26.49 23.23 -2.18
CA ARG A 429 26.66 23.22 -3.64
C ARG A 429 26.39 21.84 -4.23
N VAL A 430 25.49 21.79 -5.21
CA VAL A 430 25.20 20.63 -6.06
C VAL A 430 25.81 20.90 -7.44
N GLY A 431 26.63 19.97 -7.93
CA GLY A 431 27.32 20.06 -9.23
C GLY A 431 26.41 19.75 -10.42
N GLY A 432 25.41 18.89 -10.23
CA GLY A 432 24.34 18.63 -11.18
C GLY A 432 23.09 19.48 -10.94
N ALA A 433 21.95 18.99 -11.42
CA ALA A 433 20.63 19.56 -11.27
C ALA A 433 20.01 19.27 -9.89
N CYS A 434 19.06 20.12 -9.52
CA CYS A 434 18.24 19.98 -8.31
C CYS A 434 16.78 19.69 -8.73
N VAL A 435 16.34 18.44 -8.61
CA VAL A 435 15.09 17.94 -9.20
C VAL A 435 14.14 17.45 -8.10
N THR A 436 12.83 17.66 -8.25
CA THR A 436 11.81 17.08 -7.36
C THR A 436 10.63 16.51 -8.14
N GLY A 437 10.03 15.44 -7.62
CA GLY A 437 8.79 14.84 -8.13
C GLY A 437 7.52 15.68 -7.88
N GLY A 438 7.64 16.79 -7.14
CA GLY A 438 6.54 17.69 -6.78
C GLY A 438 6.79 18.50 -5.51
N GLY A 439 7.70 18.02 -4.64
CA GLY A 439 8.06 18.70 -3.40
C GLY A 439 8.82 20.02 -3.59
N THR A 440 8.94 20.81 -2.52
CA THR A 440 9.59 22.13 -2.55
C THR A 440 11.11 22.06 -2.63
N ILE A 441 11.75 23.00 -3.35
CA ILE A 441 13.19 23.22 -3.29
C ILE A 441 13.47 24.48 -2.45
N SER A 442 14.15 24.30 -1.32
CA SER A 442 14.49 25.36 -0.36
C SER A 442 15.98 25.69 -0.40
N LEU A 443 16.35 26.82 -0.99
CA LEU A 443 17.73 27.33 -1.02
C LEU A 443 17.98 28.39 0.07
N ALA A 444 18.98 28.18 0.92
CA ALA A 444 19.52 29.22 1.78
C ALA A 444 20.49 30.15 1.00
N ALA A 445 20.87 31.27 1.63
CA ALA A 445 21.78 32.24 1.03
C ALA A 445 23.10 31.59 0.53
N SER A 446 23.45 31.90 -0.72
CA SER A 446 24.63 31.37 -1.42
C SER A 446 24.64 29.85 -1.66
N ALA A 447 23.51 29.16 -1.50
CA ALA A 447 23.37 27.79 -2.01
C ALA A 447 23.32 27.78 -3.55
N GLN A 448 23.81 26.71 -4.18
CA GLN A 448 23.90 26.60 -5.65
C GLN A 448 23.54 25.20 -6.16
N CYS A 449 22.75 25.17 -7.24
CA CYS A 449 22.52 24.01 -8.10
C CYS A 449 23.05 24.36 -9.49
N VAL A 450 24.16 23.75 -9.91
CA VAL A 450 24.89 24.18 -11.12
C VAL A 450 24.20 23.72 -12.41
N GLY A 451 23.58 22.54 -12.39
CA GLY A 451 22.76 22.02 -13.50
C GLY A 451 21.32 22.58 -13.55
N GLY A 452 21.01 23.60 -12.76
CA GLY A 452 19.68 24.21 -12.69
C GLY A 452 18.74 23.55 -11.67
N GLN A 453 17.46 23.90 -11.76
CA GLN A 453 16.39 23.43 -10.86
C GLN A 453 15.12 23.15 -11.65
N GLY A 454 14.33 22.13 -11.29
CA GLY A 454 13.06 21.89 -11.96
C GLY A 454 12.18 20.76 -11.43
N SER A 455 10.95 20.75 -11.94
CA SER A 455 9.89 19.74 -11.72
C SER A 455 9.87 18.73 -12.88
N PRO A 456 9.04 17.66 -12.84
CA PRO A 456 9.18 16.49 -13.73
C PRO A 456 9.23 16.80 -15.24
N GLY A 457 8.49 17.81 -15.70
CA GLY A 457 8.38 18.14 -17.14
C GLY A 457 9.68 18.63 -17.82
N ALA A 458 10.73 19.00 -17.07
CA ALA A 458 12.02 19.42 -17.62
C ALA A 458 13.17 18.43 -17.35
N PHE A 459 12.97 17.50 -16.42
CA PHE A 459 14.01 16.58 -15.93
C PHE A 459 13.50 15.14 -15.80
N GLY A 460 12.52 14.76 -16.63
CA GLY A 460 11.82 13.47 -16.54
C GLY A 460 12.75 12.27 -16.47
N GLN A 461 13.81 12.24 -17.30
CA GLN A 461 14.82 11.16 -17.29
C GLN A 461 15.57 11.08 -15.94
N VAL A 462 16.04 12.21 -15.40
CA VAL A 462 16.79 12.23 -14.12
C VAL A 462 15.91 11.78 -12.95
N LEU A 463 14.61 12.08 -13.01
CA LEU A 463 13.64 11.61 -12.02
C LEU A 463 13.30 10.12 -12.21
N SER A 464 13.13 9.65 -13.45
CA SER A 464 12.87 8.22 -13.74
C SER A 464 14.07 7.34 -13.42
N ASP A 465 15.30 7.81 -13.66
CA ASP A 465 16.52 7.08 -13.30
C ASP A 465 16.62 6.94 -11.78
N CYS A 466 16.22 7.98 -11.04
CA CYS A 466 16.19 8.00 -9.58
C CYS A 466 15.06 7.12 -8.98
N ILE A 467 13.87 7.10 -9.58
CA ILE A 467 12.73 6.27 -9.14
C ILE A 467 12.94 4.80 -9.54
N GLY A 468 13.31 4.52 -10.78
CA GLY A 468 13.60 3.17 -11.26
C GLY A 468 14.77 2.50 -10.54
N ALA A 469 15.73 3.29 -10.03
CA ALA A 469 16.78 2.78 -9.14
C ALA A 469 16.26 2.34 -7.75
N ALA A 470 15.08 2.79 -7.32
CA ALA A 470 14.52 2.48 -6.02
C ALA A 470 13.88 1.11 -5.97
N ASP A 471 12.80 0.97 -6.74
CA ASP A 471 11.96 -0.21 -6.75
C ASP A 471 12.81 -1.42 -7.19
N LEU A 472 13.66 -1.22 -8.19
CA LEU A 472 14.55 -2.25 -8.70
C LEU A 472 15.70 -2.60 -7.73
N ALA A 473 16.13 -1.70 -6.83
CA ALA A 473 17.19 -2.01 -5.86
C ALA A 473 16.72 -2.93 -4.73
N ASP A 474 15.48 -2.77 -4.23
CA ASP A 474 14.97 -3.66 -3.18
C ASP A 474 14.61 -5.05 -3.75
N VAL A 475 14.04 -5.11 -4.96
CA VAL A 475 13.77 -6.38 -5.65
C VAL A 475 15.08 -7.11 -6.00
N ARG A 476 16.09 -6.41 -6.53
CA ARG A 476 17.44 -6.98 -6.73
C ARG A 476 18.08 -7.44 -5.41
N ARG A 477 17.90 -6.70 -4.31
CA ARG A 477 18.32 -7.17 -2.97
C ARG A 477 17.61 -8.48 -2.61
N GLY A 478 16.30 -8.58 -2.83
CA GLY A 478 15.52 -9.79 -2.59
C GLY A 478 16.12 -11.02 -3.28
N ALA A 479 16.40 -10.92 -4.58
CA ALA A 479 17.06 -11.97 -5.35
C ALA A 479 18.44 -12.36 -4.77
N LEU A 480 19.28 -11.37 -4.43
CA LEU A 480 20.62 -11.62 -3.87
C LEU A 480 20.59 -12.15 -2.42
N MET A 481 19.55 -11.86 -1.65
CA MET A 481 19.28 -12.47 -0.34
C MET A 481 18.80 -13.92 -0.45
N ALA A 482 18.18 -14.31 -1.57
CA ALA A 482 17.75 -15.69 -1.84
C ALA A 482 18.90 -16.64 -2.27
N LEU A 483 20.04 -16.10 -2.72
CA LEU A 483 21.19 -16.92 -3.14
C LEU A 483 21.73 -17.79 -1.98
N PRO A 484 22.19 -19.02 -2.26
CA PRO A 484 22.90 -19.83 -1.27
C PRO A 484 24.24 -19.19 -0.89
N ALA A 485 24.68 -19.37 0.35
CA ALA A 485 25.98 -18.88 0.82
C ALA A 485 27.12 -19.83 0.44
N ASP A 486 28.21 -19.29 -0.12
CA ASP A 486 29.45 -20.04 -0.39
C ASP A 486 30.34 -20.12 0.87
N GLN A 487 30.29 -19.09 1.72
CA GLN A 487 30.94 -19.06 3.03
C GLN A 487 30.02 -18.42 4.08
N THR A 488 30.07 -18.90 5.32
CA THR A 488 29.29 -18.36 6.44
C THR A 488 30.14 -18.20 7.69
N PHE A 489 30.08 -17.02 8.28
CA PHE A 489 30.77 -16.63 9.50
C PHE A 489 29.79 -16.12 10.57
N GLY A 490 30.14 -16.31 11.85
CA GLY A 490 29.41 -15.73 12.98
C GLY A 490 29.69 -14.24 13.15
N ALA A 491 29.71 -13.77 14.41
CA ALA A 491 30.14 -12.42 14.73
C ALA A 491 31.66 -12.26 14.57
N VAL A 492 32.11 -11.54 13.55
CA VAL A 492 33.54 -11.39 13.21
C VAL A 492 34.08 -10.02 13.62
N THR A 493 35.26 -10.02 14.24
CA THR A 493 36.06 -8.81 14.49
C THR A 493 37.44 -8.94 13.83
N VAL A 494 37.63 -8.23 12.72
CA VAL A 494 38.90 -8.14 11.99
C VAL A 494 39.90 -7.33 12.82
N ALA A 495 40.79 -8.03 13.52
CA ALA A 495 41.75 -7.44 14.47
C ALA A 495 43.16 -7.20 13.88
N SER A 496 43.49 -7.91 12.80
CA SER A 496 44.68 -7.76 11.95
C SER A 496 44.23 -7.58 10.51
N ASP A 497 45.13 -7.17 9.63
CA ASP A 497 44.85 -7.15 8.20
C ASP A 497 44.58 -8.60 7.76
N THR A 498 43.43 -8.82 7.11
CA THR A 498 42.84 -10.15 6.91
C THR A 498 42.34 -10.28 5.49
N THR A 499 42.69 -11.37 4.81
CA THR A 499 42.19 -11.70 3.48
C THR A 499 41.16 -12.82 3.59
N VAL A 500 40.00 -12.65 2.97
CA VAL A 500 39.01 -13.70 2.74
C VAL A 500 39.08 -14.08 1.27
N ASP A 501 39.44 -15.33 1.00
CA ASP A 501 39.65 -15.85 -0.34
C ASP A 501 38.37 -16.54 -0.84
N VAL A 502 37.87 -16.04 -1.97
CA VAL A 502 36.72 -16.56 -2.73
C VAL A 502 37.10 -16.91 -4.17
N SER A 503 38.40 -16.97 -4.49
CA SER A 503 38.90 -17.30 -5.84
C SER A 503 38.57 -18.74 -6.29
N GLY A 504 38.28 -19.64 -5.35
CA GLY A 504 37.79 -20.99 -5.61
C GLY A 504 36.33 -21.05 -6.10
N PHE A 505 35.58 -19.96 -6.01
CA PHE A 505 34.19 -19.87 -6.48
C PHE A 505 34.11 -19.10 -7.79
N GLY A 506 33.37 -19.64 -8.76
CA GLY A 506 33.09 -18.99 -10.04
C GLY A 506 31.83 -18.14 -9.99
N GLY A 507 31.77 -17.08 -10.81
CA GLY A 507 30.59 -16.23 -10.90
C GLY A 507 30.52 -15.19 -9.78
N VAL A 508 29.47 -15.25 -8.95
CA VAL A 508 29.18 -14.27 -7.89
C VAL A 508 29.12 -14.97 -6.52
N PRO A 509 30.27 -15.21 -5.85
CA PRO A 509 30.30 -15.78 -4.51
C PRO A 509 29.58 -14.93 -3.46
N VAL A 510 28.93 -15.62 -2.52
CA VAL A 510 28.16 -15.04 -1.41
C VAL A 510 28.81 -15.37 -0.06
N ILE A 511 29.13 -14.35 0.73
CA ILE A 511 29.76 -14.45 2.04
C ILE A 511 28.81 -13.92 3.12
N ASP A 512 28.45 -14.76 4.08
CA ASP A 512 27.57 -14.40 5.20
C ASP A 512 28.36 -14.07 6.47
N TYR A 513 27.92 -13.03 7.19
CA TYR A 513 28.38 -12.65 8.52
C TYR A 513 27.18 -12.39 9.42
N GLN A 514 27.23 -12.86 10.67
CA GLN A 514 26.23 -12.44 11.68
C GLN A 514 26.39 -10.95 12.03
N SER A 515 27.63 -10.47 12.15
CA SER A 515 27.98 -9.05 12.30
C SER A 515 29.44 -8.85 11.94
N LEU A 516 29.81 -7.71 11.33
CA LEU A 516 31.18 -7.47 10.87
C LEU A 516 31.77 -6.19 11.45
N VAL A 517 32.84 -6.32 12.25
CA VAL A 517 33.58 -5.20 12.83
C VAL A 517 35.03 -5.20 12.33
N VAL A 518 35.48 -4.09 11.73
CA VAL A 518 36.90 -3.93 11.35
C VAL A 518 37.57 -2.94 12.30
N LYS A 519 38.64 -3.36 12.99
CA LYS A 519 39.36 -2.55 13.98
C LYS A 519 40.09 -1.35 13.34
N PRO A 520 40.48 -0.32 14.15
CA PRO A 520 41.10 0.88 13.60
C PRO A 520 42.34 0.59 12.75
N ASN A 521 42.44 1.24 11.59
CA ASN A 521 43.52 1.06 10.62
C ASN A 521 43.73 -0.40 10.15
N LYS A 522 42.70 -1.24 10.19
CA LYS A 522 42.74 -2.62 9.65
C LYS A 522 42.00 -2.76 8.34
N THR A 523 42.52 -3.65 7.50
CA THR A 523 42.01 -3.93 6.16
C THR A 523 41.41 -5.32 6.12
N LEU A 524 40.17 -5.41 5.64
CA LEU A 524 39.57 -6.65 5.17
C LEU A 524 39.68 -6.67 3.64
N THR A 525 40.48 -7.60 3.11
CA THR A 525 40.65 -7.81 1.68
C THR A 525 39.74 -8.95 1.24
N ILE A 526 38.95 -8.74 0.21
CA ILE A 526 38.16 -9.78 -0.46
C ILE A 526 38.91 -10.17 -1.73
N GLN A 527 39.44 -11.39 -1.75
CA GLN A 527 40.29 -11.90 -2.83
C GLN A 527 39.46 -12.79 -3.76
N GLY A 528 39.15 -12.29 -4.96
CA GLY A 528 38.60 -13.09 -6.06
C GLY A 528 39.70 -13.71 -6.93
N GLY A 529 39.26 -14.51 -7.91
CA GLY A 529 40.10 -15.03 -8.99
C GLY A 529 39.59 -14.57 -10.36
N GLY A 530 40.25 -15.02 -11.44
CA GLY A 530 39.90 -14.62 -12.81
C GLY A 530 38.47 -14.99 -13.26
N GLY A 531 37.79 -15.89 -12.54
CA GLY A 531 36.38 -16.23 -12.76
C GLY A 531 35.38 -15.52 -11.83
N THR A 532 35.84 -14.68 -10.90
CA THR A 532 35.01 -13.94 -9.93
C THR A 532 34.56 -12.61 -10.55
N GLN A 533 33.25 -12.45 -10.74
CA GLN A 533 32.65 -11.31 -11.44
C GLN A 533 32.09 -10.24 -10.50
N ALA A 534 31.73 -10.63 -9.28
CA ALA A 534 31.37 -9.77 -8.15
C ALA A 534 31.42 -10.61 -6.86
N VAL A 535 31.33 -9.98 -5.69
CA VAL A 535 31.19 -10.67 -4.40
C VAL A 535 30.07 -10.02 -3.62
N VAL A 536 29.13 -10.83 -3.13
CA VAL A 536 28.05 -10.38 -2.23
C VAL A 536 28.47 -10.67 -0.79
N VAL A 537 28.48 -9.66 0.06
CA VAL A 537 28.79 -9.76 1.49
C VAL A 537 27.52 -9.45 2.27
N ARG A 538 26.85 -10.47 2.81
CA ARG A 538 25.65 -10.29 3.63
C ARG A 538 26.04 -10.19 5.09
N VAL A 539 25.60 -9.13 5.77
CA VAL A 539 25.84 -8.90 7.20
C VAL A 539 24.48 -8.82 7.89
N ALA A 540 24.08 -9.86 8.60
CA ALA A 540 22.73 -9.96 9.17
C ALA A 540 22.43 -8.86 10.21
N GLY A 541 23.41 -8.53 11.04
CA GLY A 541 23.37 -7.40 11.97
C GLY A 541 24.13 -6.18 11.44
N ASP A 542 24.93 -5.55 12.29
CA ASP A 542 25.64 -4.31 11.96
C ASP A 542 26.94 -4.53 11.18
N LEU A 543 27.22 -3.59 10.27
CA LEU A 543 28.55 -3.33 9.72
C LEU A 543 29.21 -2.17 10.48
N ARG A 544 30.42 -2.38 11.03
CA ARG A 544 31.12 -1.36 11.84
C ARG A 544 32.58 -1.21 11.43
N LEU A 545 32.87 -0.26 10.55
CA LEU A 545 34.24 0.18 10.27
C LEU A 545 34.69 1.21 11.31
N ARG A 546 35.75 0.88 12.07
CA ARG A 546 36.39 1.80 13.01
C ARG A 546 37.28 2.82 12.26
N PRO A 547 37.80 3.88 12.92
CA PRO A 547 38.55 4.92 12.23
C PRO A 547 39.74 4.36 11.41
N GLY A 548 39.86 4.77 10.15
CA GLY A 548 40.90 4.29 9.23
C GLY A 548 40.73 2.84 8.74
N ALA A 549 39.67 2.13 9.12
CA ALA A 549 39.43 0.76 8.67
C ALA A 549 39.01 0.69 7.18
N LYS A 550 39.35 -0.40 6.50
CA LYS A 550 39.14 -0.57 5.07
C LYS A 550 38.48 -1.89 4.72
N ILE A 551 37.59 -1.88 3.72
CA ILE A 551 37.19 -3.05 2.93
C ILE A 551 37.64 -2.80 1.49
N VAL A 552 38.38 -3.74 0.91
CA VAL A 552 39.00 -3.61 -0.42
C VAL A 552 38.86 -4.90 -1.23
N GLY A 553 38.82 -4.76 -2.55
CA GLY A 553 38.75 -5.89 -3.50
C GLY A 553 40.09 -6.19 -4.15
N ALA A 554 40.39 -7.47 -4.38
CA ALA A 554 41.58 -7.92 -5.08
C ALA A 554 41.27 -9.09 -6.03
N GLY A 555 42.00 -9.18 -7.16
CA GLY A 555 41.96 -10.32 -8.09
C GLY A 555 40.68 -10.50 -8.92
N MET A 556 39.69 -9.63 -8.79
CA MET A 556 38.48 -9.60 -9.62
C MET A 556 38.72 -8.87 -10.96
N SER A 557 37.96 -9.20 -11.99
CA SER A 557 38.01 -8.50 -13.28
C SER A 557 37.06 -7.29 -13.31
N GLY A 558 37.57 -6.13 -13.76
CA GLY A 558 36.83 -4.86 -13.82
C GLY A 558 37.27 -3.84 -12.75
N ALA A 559 36.54 -2.73 -12.63
CA ALA A 559 36.84 -1.68 -11.66
C ALA A 559 36.48 -2.15 -10.22
N PRO A 560 37.36 -1.96 -9.22
CA PRO A 560 37.19 -2.58 -7.89
C PRO A 560 35.95 -2.10 -7.13
N GLY A 561 35.64 -0.80 -7.21
CA GLY A 561 34.51 -0.19 -6.50
C GLY A 561 33.13 -0.68 -6.94
N SER A 562 33.03 -1.31 -8.10
CA SER A 562 31.78 -1.90 -8.59
C SER A 562 31.74 -3.42 -8.43
N ARG A 563 32.65 -4.07 -7.68
CA ARG A 563 32.69 -5.55 -7.66
C ARG A 563 32.41 -6.17 -6.30
N ILE A 564 32.22 -5.36 -5.26
CA ILE A 564 31.77 -5.80 -3.93
C ILE A 564 30.41 -5.16 -3.65
N LEU A 565 29.42 -5.97 -3.27
CA LEU A 565 28.13 -5.51 -2.77
C LEU A 565 27.96 -5.95 -1.32
N ILE A 566 27.77 -5.00 -0.41
CA ILE A 566 27.61 -5.28 1.02
C ILE A 566 26.14 -5.07 1.40
N LEU A 567 25.43 -6.16 1.70
CA LEU A 567 24.03 -6.18 2.11
C LEU A 567 23.94 -6.26 3.63
N VAL A 568 23.68 -5.13 4.29
CA VAL A 568 23.55 -5.01 5.74
C VAL A 568 22.07 -5.17 6.14
N GLY A 569 21.81 -5.97 7.17
CA GLY A 569 20.48 -6.26 7.71
C GLY A 569 20.03 -5.30 8.82
N ASN A 570 20.97 -4.61 9.48
CA ASN A 570 20.69 -3.51 10.40
C ASN A 570 21.42 -2.22 9.95
N GLU A 571 22.26 -1.63 10.81
CA GLU A 571 22.91 -0.33 10.59
C GLU A 571 24.35 -0.45 10.07
N ALA A 572 24.81 0.52 9.27
CA ALA A 572 26.18 0.58 8.77
C ALA A 572 26.93 1.83 9.28
N PHE A 573 27.98 1.62 10.05
CA PHE A 573 28.79 2.68 10.65
C PHE A 573 30.17 2.76 10.00
N LEU A 574 30.39 3.79 9.17
CA LEU A 574 31.64 4.08 8.48
C LEU A 574 32.38 5.21 9.21
N ARG A 575 33.15 4.90 10.27
CA ARG A 575 33.78 5.94 11.11
C ARG A 575 34.91 6.67 10.37
N ARG A 576 35.29 7.86 10.88
CA ARG A 576 36.27 8.79 10.30
C ARG A 576 37.40 8.10 9.50
N SER A 577 37.58 8.51 8.25
CA SER A 577 38.63 8.02 7.35
C SER A 577 38.58 6.52 7.03
N SER A 578 37.44 5.83 7.22
CA SER A 578 37.24 4.49 6.68
C SER A 578 37.09 4.50 5.16
N ARG A 579 37.43 3.41 4.48
CA ARG A 579 37.20 3.26 3.02
C ARG A 579 36.50 1.94 2.69
N VAL A 580 35.52 1.99 1.80
CA VAL A 580 34.90 0.82 1.18
C VAL A 580 35.08 0.92 -0.32
N GLU A 581 35.67 -0.11 -0.93
CA GLU A 581 35.57 -0.37 -2.37
C GLU A 581 34.38 -1.31 -2.56
N GLY A 582 33.28 -0.80 -3.11
CA GLY A 582 32.00 -1.51 -3.19
C GLY A 582 30.79 -0.65 -2.84
N THR A 583 29.62 -1.16 -3.19
CA THR A 583 28.32 -0.57 -2.81
C THR A 583 27.89 -1.10 -1.45
N VAL A 584 27.44 -0.21 -0.55
CA VAL A 584 26.86 -0.58 0.74
C VAL A 584 25.36 -0.31 0.72
N TYR A 585 24.57 -1.37 0.87
CA TYR A 585 23.14 -1.32 1.10
C TYR A 585 22.86 -1.63 2.58
N ALA A 586 22.05 -0.84 3.27
CA ALA A 586 21.55 -1.15 4.62
C ALA A 586 20.02 -1.04 4.74
N LEU A 587 19.41 -1.85 5.61
CA LEU A 587 18.00 -1.61 5.99
C LEU A 587 17.89 -0.44 6.98
N GLY A 588 18.81 -0.37 7.95
CA GLY A 588 18.93 0.73 8.92
C GLY A 588 19.76 1.92 8.43
N GLU A 589 20.08 2.84 9.35
CA GLU A 589 20.85 4.06 9.06
C GLU A 589 22.28 3.72 8.60
N ILE A 590 22.76 4.46 7.60
CA ILE A 590 24.17 4.54 7.22
C ILE A 590 24.73 5.84 7.76
N GLU A 591 25.61 5.77 8.77
CA GLU A 591 26.38 6.92 9.26
C GLU A 591 27.81 6.87 8.73
N ALA A 592 28.12 7.78 7.79
CA ALA A 592 29.45 8.04 7.29
C ALA A 592 30.10 9.21 8.06
N GLY A 593 31.34 8.98 8.51
CA GLY A 593 32.11 9.93 9.31
C GLY A 593 33.09 10.72 8.45
N ARG A 594 33.50 11.90 8.94
CA ARG A 594 34.43 12.82 8.24
C ARG A 594 35.54 12.09 7.45
N SER A 595 35.63 12.41 6.16
CA SER A 595 36.64 11.87 5.23
C SER A 595 36.60 10.36 5.02
N SER A 596 35.48 9.67 5.32
CA SER A 596 35.26 8.32 4.82
C SER A 596 35.04 8.34 3.31
N GLY A 597 35.56 7.35 2.59
CA GLY A 597 35.35 7.17 1.15
C GLY A 597 34.55 5.90 0.86
N VAL A 598 33.62 5.99 -0.08
CA VAL A 598 32.94 4.84 -0.68
C VAL A 598 33.15 4.95 -2.18
N GLU A 599 33.83 3.96 -2.75
CA GLU A 599 34.00 3.83 -4.19
C GLU A 599 32.96 2.81 -4.65
N GLY A 600 31.77 3.32 -4.97
CA GLY A 600 30.52 2.56 -5.13
C GLY A 600 29.34 3.43 -4.71
N ALA A 601 28.17 2.83 -4.48
CA ALA A 601 26.99 3.55 -3.98
C ALA A 601 26.76 3.36 -2.47
N LEU A 602 25.99 4.26 -1.87
CA LEU A 602 25.36 4.06 -0.56
C LEU A 602 23.84 4.02 -0.75
N VAL A 603 23.19 3.00 -0.22
CA VAL A 603 21.73 2.79 -0.32
C VAL A 603 21.21 2.42 1.08
N SER A 604 20.13 3.06 1.53
CA SER A 604 19.53 2.78 2.83
C SER A 604 18.02 2.88 2.75
N MET A 605 17.29 1.90 3.27
CA MET A 605 15.82 1.98 3.31
C MET A 605 15.28 3.01 4.32
N THR A 606 16.15 3.63 5.13
CA THR A 606 15.75 4.55 6.19
C THR A 606 16.49 5.88 6.12
N ARG A 607 17.83 5.88 6.21
CA ARG A 607 18.60 7.14 6.28
C ARG A 607 20.06 6.98 5.88
N ILE A 608 20.57 7.95 5.15
CA ILE A 608 22.01 8.16 4.96
C ILE A 608 22.42 9.48 5.62
N ALA A 609 23.48 9.46 6.42
CA ALA A 609 24.08 10.65 7.02
C ALA A 609 25.59 10.73 6.68
N LEU A 610 26.00 11.79 5.97
CA LEU A 610 27.38 12.02 5.48
C LEU A 610 28.10 13.20 6.19
#